data_AF-A0A960QS84-F1
#
_entry.id   AF-A0A960QS84-F1
#
_cell.length_a   1.000
_cell.length_b   1.000
_cell.length_c   1.000
_cell.angle_alpha   90.00
_cell.angle_beta   90.00
_cell.angle_gamma   90.00
#
_symmetry.space_group_name_H-M   'P 1'
#
loop_
_entity.id
_entity.type
_entity.pdbx_description
1 polymer ?
#
loop_
_entity_poly.entity_id
_entity_poly.type
_entity_poly.pdbx_seq_one_letter_code
_entity_poly.pdbx_strand_id
1 'polypeptide(L)'
;MISKGVKLSSLRKRGDKYIYRNRFWTLDKPVPSTSKGKKMMVLASKLINGEKRVKVIHFGALGYGHNYSKKAKENYLKRSAGIRNKKGELTMYDKWSPNYWSRKILWPKGKPATGPRTTKKAA
;
A
#
# COMPACT_ATOMS: atom_id res chain seq x y z
N MET A 1 -5.33 -19.76 3.68
CA MET A 1 -5.09 -19.00 4.92
C MET A 1 -5.05 -17.50 4.64
N ILE A 2 -6.00 -16.72 5.17
CA ILE A 2 -5.87 -15.26 5.19
C ILE A 2 -4.81 -14.97 6.23
N SER A 3 -3.67 -14.39 5.84
CA SER A 3 -2.62 -14.05 6.83
C SER A 3 -3.25 -13.14 7.87
N LYS A 4 -3.38 -13.60 9.12
CA LYS A 4 -4.06 -12.86 10.18
C LYS A 4 -3.30 -11.59 10.60
N GLY A 5 -2.14 -11.29 10.00
CA GLY A 5 -1.27 -10.19 10.41
C GLY A 5 -0.75 -10.38 11.84
N VAL A 6 0.02 -9.41 12.32
CA VAL A 6 0.58 -9.42 13.68
C VAL A 6 -0.23 -8.47 14.56
N LYS A 7 -0.45 -8.80 15.82
CA LYS A 7 -1.11 -7.91 16.77
C LYS A 7 -0.27 -6.64 16.93
N LEU A 8 -0.87 -5.46 16.88
CA LEU A 8 -0.10 -4.22 17.08
C LEU A 8 0.47 -4.16 18.50
N SER A 9 -0.31 -4.64 19.48
CA SER A 9 0.08 -4.70 20.90
C SER A 9 1.30 -5.59 21.16
N SER A 10 1.59 -6.57 20.31
CA SER A 10 2.76 -7.42 20.46
C SER A 10 4.04 -6.79 19.88
N LEU A 11 3.95 -5.63 19.24
CA LEU A 11 5.12 -4.94 18.69
C LEU A 11 5.71 -3.97 19.71
N ARG A 12 7.03 -4.00 19.86
CA ARG A 12 7.75 -3.01 20.66
C ARG A 12 7.56 -1.61 20.08
N LYS A 13 7.18 -0.65 20.92
CA LYS A 13 7.01 0.77 20.56
C LYS A 13 8.16 1.60 21.13
N ARG A 14 8.65 2.58 20.37
CA ARG A 14 9.64 3.59 20.80
C ARG A 14 9.21 4.95 20.27
N GLY A 15 8.73 5.83 21.15
CA GLY A 15 8.02 7.05 20.75
C GLY A 15 6.82 6.70 19.86
N ASP A 16 6.66 7.38 18.72
CA ASP A 16 5.56 7.13 17.78
C ASP A 16 5.80 6.00 16.78
N LYS A 17 6.91 5.26 16.93
CA LYS A 17 7.31 4.22 15.98
C LYS A 17 7.17 2.83 16.60
N TYR A 18 6.87 1.85 15.73
CA TYR A 18 6.81 0.43 16.07
C TYR A 18 7.99 -0.31 15.45
N ILE A 19 8.61 -1.21 16.20
CA ILE A 19 9.69 -2.07 15.72
C ILE A 19 9.05 -3.34 15.13
N TYR A 20 9.27 -3.57 13.84
CA TYR A 20 8.81 -4.77 13.16
C TYR A 20 9.74 -5.14 12.01
N ARG A 21 10.15 -6.43 11.96
CA ARG A 21 11.14 -6.94 10.99
C ARG A 21 12.42 -6.11 10.96
N ASN A 22 13.00 -5.88 12.16
CA ASN A 22 14.24 -5.11 12.37
C ASN A 22 14.23 -3.69 11.79
N ARG A 23 13.06 -3.05 11.71
CA ARG A 23 12.90 -1.66 11.27
C ARG A 23 11.90 -0.91 12.13
N PHE A 24 12.13 0.39 12.30
CA PHE A 24 11.15 1.32 12.86
C PHE A 24 10.11 1.75 11.80
N TRP A 25 8.84 1.66 12.17
CA TRP A 25 7.71 2.00 11.32
C TRP A 25 6.85 3.08 11.96
N THR A 26 6.49 4.08 11.17
CA THR A 26 5.29 4.89 11.43
C THR A 26 4.11 4.18 10.77
N LEU A 27 3.05 3.90 11.53
CA LEU A 27 1.87 3.18 11.01
C LEU A 27 1.24 3.92 9.85
N ASP A 28 0.76 3.16 8.86
CA ASP A 28 0.00 3.69 7.72
C ASP A 28 0.75 4.79 6.91
N LYS A 29 2.07 4.92 7.09
CA LYS A 29 2.94 5.85 6.37
C LYS A 29 3.81 5.09 5.37
N PRO A 30 3.53 5.18 4.06
CA PRO A 30 4.31 4.52 3.04
C PRO A 30 5.74 5.05 2.95
N VAL A 31 6.66 4.14 2.68
CA VAL A 31 8.10 4.39 2.46
C VAL A 31 8.56 3.59 1.23
N PRO A 32 9.75 3.87 0.66
CA PRO A 32 10.31 3.03 -0.40
C PRO A 32 10.38 1.56 0.00
N SER A 33 10.01 0.67 -0.92
CA SER A 33 9.99 -0.77 -0.68
C SER A 33 11.39 -1.38 -0.71
N THR A 34 11.66 -2.33 0.19
CA THR A 34 12.86 -3.18 0.13
C THR A 34 12.67 -4.43 -0.73
N SER A 35 11.44 -4.76 -1.14
CA SER A 35 11.16 -5.89 -2.03
C SER A 35 11.51 -5.56 -3.49
N LYS A 36 12.28 -6.43 -4.14
CA LYS A 36 12.66 -6.32 -5.56
C LYS A 36 11.40 -6.14 -6.43
N GLY A 37 11.43 -5.14 -7.30
CA GLY A 37 10.33 -4.87 -8.24
C GLY A 37 9.14 -4.11 -7.66
N LYS A 38 9.17 -3.70 -6.37
CA LYS A 38 8.10 -2.91 -5.76
C LYS A 38 8.54 -1.47 -5.48
N LYS A 39 7.65 -0.50 -5.68
CA LYS A 39 7.94 0.93 -5.47
C LYS A 39 7.94 1.29 -3.99
N MET A 40 6.82 1.00 -3.34
CA MET A 40 6.52 1.47 -2.00
C MET A 40 6.10 0.30 -1.12
N MET A 41 6.27 0.48 0.17
CA MET A 41 5.74 -0.43 1.18
C MET A 41 5.22 0.34 2.39
N VAL A 42 4.39 -0.30 3.18
CA VAL A 42 3.77 0.31 4.36
C VAL A 42 3.47 -0.76 5.41
N LEU A 43 3.63 -0.41 6.69
CA LEU A 43 3.06 -1.18 7.78
C LEU A 43 1.60 -0.77 7.95
N ALA A 44 0.71 -1.47 7.24
CA ALA A 44 -0.71 -1.17 7.21
C ALA A 44 -1.41 -1.71 8.46
N SER A 45 -2.19 -0.86 9.12
CA SER A 45 -2.98 -1.23 10.29
C SER A 45 -4.46 -1.44 9.92
N LYS A 46 -5.09 -2.42 10.56
CA LYS A 46 -6.52 -2.74 10.39
C LYS A 46 -7.08 -3.32 11.68
N LEU A 47 -8.32 -2.99 12.01
CA LEU A 47 -9.08 -3.62 13.09
C LEU A 47 -9.67 -4.94 12.59
N ILE A 48 -9.43 -6.04 13.31
CA ILE A 48 -9.94 -7.37 12.97
C ILE A 48 -10.48 -7.95 14.27
N ASN A 49 -11.79 -8.21 14.32
CA ASN A 49 -12.49 -8.73 15.50
C ASN A 49 -12.16 -7.95 16.78
N GLY A 50 -12.24 -6.61 16.71
CA GLY A 50 -11.92 -5.72 17.84
C GLY A 50 -10.42 -5.53 18.13
N GLU A 51 -9.52 -6.27 17.47
CA GLU A 51 -8.09 -6.20 17.72
C GLU A 51 -7.35 -5.45 16.59
N LYS A 52 -6.51 -4.47 16.96
CA LYS A 52 -5.69 -3.75 15.99
C LYS A 52 -4.51 -4.60 15.58
N ARG A 53 -4.44 -4.93 14.29
CA ARG A 53 -3.41 -5.79 13.69
C ARG A 53 -2.70 -5.06 12.56
N VAL A 54 -1.49 -5.51 12.25
CA VAL A 54 -0.64 -4.93 11.21
C VAL A 54 -0.12 -5.96 10.23
N LYS A 55 0.14 -5.48 9.00
CA LYS A 55 0.76 -6.26 7.94
C LYS A 55 1.62 -5.34 7.07
N VAL A 56 2.81 -5.81 6.69
CA VAL A 56 3.63 -5.12 5.68
C VAL A 56 3.04 -5.40 4.31
N ILE A 57 2.71 -4.33 3.59
CA ILE A 57 2.17 -4.39 2.24
C ILE A 57 3.18 -3.73 1.30
N HIS A 58 3.62 -4.46 0.29
CA HIS A 58 4.43 -3.91 -0.81
C HIS A 58 3.52 -3.63 -2.02
N PHE A 59 3.66 -2.48 -2.65
CA PHE A 59 2.75 -2.04 -3.71
C PHE A 59 3.44 -1.16 -4.77
N GLY A 60 2.80 -1.10 -5.95
CA GLY A 60 3.35 -0.48 -7.15
C GLY A 60 4.50 -1.28 -7.77
N ALA A 61 4.48 -1.51 -9.08
CA ALA A 61 5.57 -2.20 -9.78
C ALA A 61 6.64 -1.20 -10.24
N LEU A 62 7.92 -1.46 -9.97
CA LEU A 62 9.03 -0.69 -10.55
C LEU A 62 9.04 -0.84 -12.09
N GLY A 63 9.63 0.13 -12.81
CA GLY A 63 9.61 0.19 -14.27
C GLY A 63 8.37 0.89 -14.83
N TYR A 64 7.19 0.69 -14.22
CA TYR A 64 5.95 1.29 -14.71
C TYR A 64 5.75 2.72 -14.23
N GLY A 65 5.22 3.60 -15.08
CA GLY A 65 4.77 4.93 -14.68
C GLY A 65 3.59 4.90 -13.70
N HIS A 66 3.35 6.03 -13.04
CA HIS A 66 2.12 6.26 -12.29
C HIS A 66 1.74 7.75 -12.30
N ASN A 67 0.44 8.03 -12.25
CA ASN A 67 -0.12 9.38 -12.19
C ASN A 67 0.41 10.37 -13.24
N TYR A 68 0.84 9.92 -14.41
CA TYR A 68 1.56 10.75 -15.39
C TYR A 68 0.68 11.40 -16.47
N SER A 69 -0.61 11.05 -16.52
CA SER A 69 -1.60 11.73 -17.36
C SER A 69 -3.00 11.53 -16.80
N LYS A 70 -3.89 12.47 -17.09
CA LYS A 70 -5.31 12.41 -16.68
C LYS A 70 -5.99 11.15 -17.22
N LYS A 71 -5.84 10.87 -18.51
CA LYS A 71 -6.39 9.66 -19.17
C LYS A 71 -5.87 8.36 -18.56
N ALA A 72 -4.56 8.26 -18.30
CA ALA A 72 -3.99 7.05 -17.68
C ALA A 72 -4.52 6.85 -16.26
N LYS A 73 -4.69 7.94 -15.51
CA LYS A 73 -5.24 7.93 -14.15
C LYS A 73 -6.69 7.48 -14.13
N GLU A 74 -7.53 8.03 -14.98
CA GLU A 74 -8.93 7.64 -15.12
C GLU A 74 -9.05 6.15 -15.46
N ASN A 75 -8.31 5.69 -16.46
CA ASN A 75 -8.27 4.27 -16.85
C ASN A 75 -7.81 3.36 -15.72
N TYR A 76 -6.74 3.74 -15.00
CA TYR A 76 -6.26 2.97 -13.86
C TYR A 76 -7.32 2.91 -12.75
N LEU A 77 -7.92 4.05 -12.39
CA LEU A 77 -8.90 4.13 -11.33
C LEU A 77 -10.19 3.37 -11.67
N LYS A 78 -10.64 3.38 -12.92
CA LYS A 78 -11.80 2.61 -13.38
C LYS A 78 -11.58 1.11 -13.23
N ARG A 79 -10.48 0.58 -13.79
CA ARG A 79 -10.16 -0.86 -13.71
C ARG A 79 -9.91 -1.32 -12.28
N SER A 80 -9.11 -0.56 -11.52
CA SER A 80 -8.72 -0.95 -10.17
C SER A 80 -9.85 -0.83 -9.14
N ALA A 81 -10.93 -0.10 -9.43
CA ALA A 81 -12.09 -0.01 -8.54
C ALA A 81 -12.83 -1.35 -8.43
N GLY A 82 -12.82 -2.18 -9.48
CA GLY A 82 -13.55 -3.46 -9.52
C GLY A 82 -12.78 -4.66 -8.98
N ILE A 83 -11.52 -4.51 -8.54
CA ILE A 83 -10.71 -5.65 -8.08
C ILE A 83 -11.26 -6.16 -6.74
N ARG A 84 -11.68 -7.42 -6.70
CA ARG A 84 -12.21 -8.11 -5.51
C ARG A 84 -11.20 -9.09 -4.92
N ASN A 85 -11.31 -9.35 -3.61
CA ASN A 85 -10.57 -10.41 -2.95
C ASN A 85 -11.29 -11.77 -3.09
N LYS A 86 -10.73 -12.84 -2.51
CA LYS A 86 -11.32 -14.19 -2.55
C LYS A 86 -12.70 -14.31 -1.89
N LYS A 87 -13.10 -13.33 -1.09
CA LYS A 87 -14.43 -13.24 -0.46
C LYS A 87 -15.41 -12.39 -1.27
N GLY A 88 -15.02 -11.91 -2.44
CA GLY A 88 -15.82 -11.00 -3.25
C GLY A 88 -15.81 -9.53 -2.79
N GLU A 89 -15.03 -9.17 -1.77
CA GLU A 89 -15.01 -7.79 -1.24
C GLU A 89 -14.10 -6.88 -2.08
N LEU A 90 -14.49 -5.61 -2.25
CA LEU A 90 -13.71 -4.65 -3.03
C LEU A 90 -12.40 -4.27 -2.34
N THR A 91 -11.28 -4.54 -3.01
CA THR A 91 -9.94 -4.33 -2.45
C THR A 91 -9.50 -2.88 -2.40
N MET A 92 -10.23 -1.96 -3.07
CA MET A 92 -9.94 -0.54 -3.00
C MET A 92 -10.27 0.08 -1.63
N TYR A 93 -11.03 -0.62 -0.78
CA TYR A 93 -11.36 -0.22 0.58
C TYR A 93 -10.56 -0.97 1.65
N ASP A 94 -9.80 -2.00 1.26
CA ASP A 94 -9.05 -2.82 2.19
C ASP A 94 -7.62 -2.27 2.39
N LYS A 95 -7.33 -1.68 3.56
CA LYS A 95 -5.98 -1.24 3.93
C LYS A 95 -4.92 -2.35 3.84
N TRP A 96 -5.30 -3.62 3.87
CA TRP A 96 -4.36 -4.74 3.71
C TRP A 96 -4.19 -5.18 2.24
N SER A 97 -4.77 -4.43 1.30
CA SER A 97 -4.59 -4.63 -0.13
C SER A 97 -3.53 -3.69 -0.72
N PRO A 98 -2.64 -4.19 -1.60
CA PRO A 98 -1.80 -3.34 -2.44
C PRO A 98 -2.60 -2.35 -3.32
N ASN A 99 -3.84 -2.69 -3.68
CA ASN A 99 -4.71 -1.85 -4.50
C ASN A 99 -5.10 -0.55 -3.76
N TYR A 100 -5.56 -0.66 -2.50
CA TYR A 100 -5.87 0.49 -1.65
C TYR A 100 -4.71 1.48 -1.64
N TRP A 101 -3.50 1.01 -1.35
CA TRP A 101 -2.31 1.86 -1.27
C TRP A 101 -1.88 2.41 -2.62
N SER A 102 -1.99 1.64 -3.70
CA SER A 102 -1.68 2.12 -5.05
C SER A 102 -2.63 3.25 -5.46
N ARG A 103 -3.93 3.12 -5.20
CA ARG A 103 -4.93 4.17 -5.47
C ARG A 103 -4.70 5.39 -4.59
N LYS A 104 -4.39 5.20 -3.31
CA LYS A 104 -4.17 6.29 -2.35
C LYS A 104 -2.91 7.10 -2.62
N ILE A 105 -1.82 6.44 -2.99
CA ILE A 105 -0.47 7.04 -3.03
C ILE A 105 0.01 7.25 -4.46
N LEU A 106 -0.13 6.24 -5.31
CA LEU A 106 0.41 6.28 -6.68
C LEU A 106 -0.60 6.80 -7.70
N TRP A 107 -1.91 6.73 -7.43
CA TRP A 107 -2.97 7.22 -8.32
C TRP A 107 -4.05 8.03 -7.59
N PRO A 108 -3.68 9.04 -6.77
CA PRO A 108 -4.61 9.74 -5.88
C PRO A 108 -5.71 10.50 -6.64
N LYS A 109 -6.99 10.11 -6.50
CA LYS A 109 -8.14 10.66 -7.26
C LYS A 109 -8.19 12.21 -7.31
N GLY A 110 -7.92 12.90 -6.20
CA GLY A 110 -8.05 14.36 -6.09
C GLY A 110 -6.77 15.18 -6.29
N LYS A 111 -5.70 14.60 -6.85
CA LYS A 111 -4.44 15.33 -7.12
C LYS A 111 -4.19 15.47 -8.63
N PRO A 112 -3.42 16.46 -9.10
CA PRO A 112 -3.04 16.55 -10.50
C PRO A 112 -2.21 15.33 -10.94
N ALA A 113 -2.25 15.03 -12.24
CA ALA A 113 -1.51 13.91 -12.84
C ALA A 113 -0.10 14.35 -13.25
N THR A 114 0.76 14.56 -12.25
CA THR A 114 2.16 15.03 -12.41
C THR A 114 3.21 13.95 -12.07
N GLY A 115 2.80 12.69 -11.98
CA GLY A 115 3.70 11.58 -11.67
C GLY A 115 4.58 11.17 -12.87
N PRO A 116 5.56 10.30 -12.64
CA PRO A 116 6.52 9.93 -13.66
C PRO A 116 5.93 8.91 -14.66
N ARG A 117 6.26 9.06 -15.96
CA ARG A 117 5.87 8.11 -17.03
C ARG A 117 6.57 6.76 -16.92
N THR A 118 7.75 6.73 -16.31
CA THR A 118 8.51 5.51 -16.00
C THR A 118 9.10 5.65 -14.60
N THR A 119 9.20 4.55 -13.85
CA THR A 119 9.97 4.56 -12.61
C THR A 119 11.26 3.82 -12.85
N LYS A 120 12.39 4.53 -12.78
CA LYS A 120 13.70 3.92 -12.94
C LYS A 120 13.82 2.77 -11.93
N LYS A 121 14.37 1.63 -12.38
CA LYS A 121 14.88 0.65 -11.43
C LYS A 121 15.99 1.35 -10.65
N ALA A 122 16.07 1.14 -9.34
CA ALA A 122 17.32 1.44 -8.64
C ALA A 122 18.41 0.64 -9.36
N ALA A 123 19.48 1.34 -9.77
CA ALA A 123 20.66 0.72 -10.35
C ALA A 123 21.28 -0.26 -9.35
#